data_AF-A0A661NT35-F1
#
_entry.id   AF-A0A661NT35-F1
#
_cell.length_a   1.000
_cell.length_b   1.000
_cell.length_c   1.000
_cell.angle_alpha   90.00
_cell.angle_beta   90.00
_cell.angle_gamma   90.00
#
_symmetry.space_group_name_H-M   'P 1'
#
loop_
_entity.id
_entity.type
_entity.pdbx_description
1 polymer ?
#
loop_
_entity_poly.entity_id
_entity_poly.type
_entity_poly.pdbx_seq_one_letter_code
_entity_poly.pdbx_strand_id
1 'polypeptide(L)'
;MERGQELYVQERYLEAAEEFKAAYEAQPSGAFLYNAAVAYERNADYGRAADYFARYLEADPNAVDADEVRRRVDLLRTRAAGQGAARDGGAGVVVGVAGGTQAGGGTDPGDPAAAGEGAGEGAAGQDGQDAAAIAASEAALTVAIGETTAEQMKSLVSIRTNPAGAQVTIRRGEVNVTSGPAPLAPTVDHGQYRVVVEHPDYRTVEASVNVRPGHMYVVIVEMSQGQFMGNLRVTSDVPGARVFLDDHDAGEVGRTPWSNVVPVGTHRVWVERPGYDSHELEVDVALGETTETAVELNRSTDGRVRVSANIRGARIFIDGNHVGDVPWEGAVAAGPHRVEVAADGMKRYGARIDVERGQMTPVRVRLRPSPDRGGAWATLVAGALFVGGGVTAAVIGADIRSELEAERDAGALANDDQRITTGQILFIAADIAFGVAVVLGGLSLYYFLSDSLPDSTGTVLEPRDWAVAPFITPTGAGAAGSWSF
;
A
#
# COMPACT_ATOMS: atom_id res chain seq x y z
N MET A 1 -2.84 47.57 -12.68
CA MET A 1 -2.67 47.50 -11.20
C MET A 1 -1.45 48.30 -10.77
N GLU A 2 -0.24 47.95 -11.23
CA GLU A 2 1.02 48.62 -10.86
C GLU A 2 0.99 50.14 -11.09
N ARG A 3 0.52 50.60 -12.25
CA ARG A 3 0.36 52.03 -12.54
C ARG A 3 -0.52 52.78 -11.53
N GLY A 4 -1.62 52.17 -11.07
CA GLY A 4 -2.49 52.76 -10.04
C GLY A 4 -1.77 52.88 -8.69
N GLN A 5 -0.95 51.89 -8.34
CA GLN A 5 -0.12 51.92 -7.13
C GLN A 5 0.97 52.99 -7.21
N GLU A 6 1.66 53.12 -8.34
CA GLU A 6 2.66 54.18 -8.56
C GLU A 6 2.06 55.56 -8.37
N LEU A 7 0.89 55.81 -8.97
CA LEU A 7 0.16 57.08 -8.81
C LEU A 7 -0.25 57.31 -7.35
N TYR A 8 -0.68 56.28 -6.64
CA TYR A 8 -1.04 56.38 -5.24
C TYR A 8 0.16 56.75 -4.36
N VAL A 9 1.33 56.14 -4.60
CA VAL A 9 2.59 56.49 -3.90
C VAL A 9 3.05 57.92 -4.22
N GLN A 10 2.74 58.43 -5.41
CA GLN A 10 2.96 59.83 -5.79
C GLN A 10 1.89 60.79 -5.22
N GLU A 11 1.00 60.32 -4.34
CA GLU A 11 -0.13 61.07 -3.78
C GLU A 11 -1.15 61.56 -4.83
N ARG A 12 -1.11 61.01 -6.04
CA ARG A 12 -2.05 61.29 -7.15
C ARG A 12 -3.27 60.38 -7.05
N TYR A 13 -3.98 60.50 -5.94
CA TYR A 13 -5.01 59.56 -5.53
C TYR A 13 -6.20 59.44 -6.50
N LEU A 14 -6.67 60.54 -7.08
CA LEU A 14 -7.77 60.49 -8.04
C LEU A 14 -7.39 59.72 -9.31
N GLU A 15 -6.18 59.94 -9.82
CA GLU A 15 -5.68 59.23 -11.00
C GLU A 15 -5.43 57.75 -10.68
N ALA A 16 -4.93 57.44 -9.48
CA ALA A 16 -4.82 56.07 -9.00
C ALA A 16 -6.18 55.36 -8.97
N ALA A 17 -7.22 56.03 -8.46
CA ALA A 17 -8.57 55.47 -8.40
C ALA A 17 -9.12 55.17 -9.81
N GLU A 18 -8.90 56.05 -10.79
CA GLU A 18 -9.31 55.81 -12.18
C GLU A 18 -8.55 54.64 -12.82
N GLU A 19 -7.25 54.48 -12.54
CA GLU A 19 -6.48 53.31 -13.01
C GLU A 19 -6.98 52.00 -12.38
N PHE A 20 -7.35 52.01 -11.09
CA PHE A 20 -7.96 50.83 -10.46
C PHE A 20 -9.34 50.51 -11.02
N LYS A 21 -10.16 51.52 -11.32
CA LYS A 21 -11.44 51.33 -11.99
C LYS A 21 -11.29 50.75 -13.40
N ALA A 22 -10.38 51.30 -14.20
CA ALA A 22 -10.08 50.76 -15.53
C ALA A 22 -9.60 49.30 -15.44
N ALA A 23 -8.80 48.96 -14.41
CA ALA A 23 -8.39 47.59 -14.15
C ALA A 23 -9.57 46.67 -13.78
N TYR A 24 -10.53 47.16 -12.99
CA TYR A 24 -11.77 46.44 -12.66
C TYR A 24 -12.64 46.19 -13.91
N GLU A 25 -12.75 47.17 -14.80
CA GLU A 25 -13.48 47.00 -16.07
C GLU A 25 -12.85 45.95 -16.98
N ALA A 26 -11.51 45.86 -16.98
CA ALA A 26 -10.78 44.85 -17.74
C ALA A 26 -10.86 43.45 -17.10
N GLN A 27 -10.76 43.37 -15.77
CA GLN A 27 -10.79 42.12 -14.99
C GLN A 27 -11.53 42.36 -13.66
N PRO A 28 -12.82 42.02 -13.57
CA PRO A 28 -13.60 42.22 -12.35
C PRO A 28 -12.97 41.49 -11.16
N SER A 29 -12.59 42.24 -10.12
CA SER A 29 -12.00 41.72 -8.88
C SER A 29 -12.18 42.70 -7.73
N GLY A 30 -12.51 42.17 -6.54
CA GLY A 30 -12.68 42.97 -5.32
C GLY A 30 -11.46 43.81 -4.97
N ALA A 31 -10.25 43.31 -5.23
CA ALA A 31 -9.00 44.04 -4.97
C ALA A 31 -8.96 45.41 -5.64
N PHE A 32 -9.45 45.52 -6.87
CA PHE A 32 -9.48 46.79 -7.59
C PHE A 32 -10.50 47.77 -7.02
N LEU A 33 -11.68 47.28 -6.61
CA LEU A 33 -12.70 48.10 -5.96
C LEU A 33 -12.21 48.62 -4.61
N TYR A 34 -11.58 47.75 -3.81
CA TYR A 34 -11.00 48.11 -2.52
C TYR A 34 -9.90 49.16 -2.69
N ASN A 35 -8.97 48.95 -3.63
CA ASN A 35 -7.86 49.89 -3.84
C ASN A 35 -8.33 51.24 -4.41
N ALA A 36 -9.38 51.26 -5.25
CA ALA A 36 -10.03 52.50 -5.67
C ALA A 36 -10.68 53.24 -4.49
N ALA A 37 -11.34 52.52 -3.59
CA ALA A 37 -11.94 53.08 -2.38
C ALA A 37 -10.89 53.71 -1.46
N VAL A 38 -9.77 53.01 -1.22
CA VAL A 38 -8.63 53.51 -0.44
C VAL A 38 -8.04 54.78 -1.06
N ALA A 39 -7.94 54.84 -2.39
CA ALA A 39 -7.47 56.04 -3.09
C ALA A 39 -8.45 57.22 -2.92
N TYR A 40 -9.76 57.02 -3.08
CA TYR A 40 -10.75 58.07 -2.82
C TYR A 40 -10.74 58.54 -1.36
N GLU A 41 -10.58 57.61 -0.41
CA GLU A 41 -10.51 57.94 1.01
C GLU A 41 -9.29 58.80 1.34
N ARG A 42 -8.11 58.47 0.80
CA ARG A 42 -6.90 59.29 0.95
C ARG A 42 -7.03 60.68 0.33
N ASN A 43 -7.83 60.81 -0.74
CA ASN A 43 -8.17 62.09 -1.32
C ASN A 43 -9.26 62.87 -0.54
N ALA A 44 -9.70 62.35 0.62
CA ALA A 44 -10.81 62.87 1.41
C ALA A 44 -12.16 62.95 0.65
N ASP A 45 -12.32 62.14 -0.40
CA ASP A 45 -13.59 61.95 -1.10
C ASP A 45 -14.36 60.80 -0.47
N TYR A 46 -14.89 61.07 0.72
CA TYR A 46 -15.49 60.02 1.54
C TYR A 46 -16.77 59.43 0.94
N GLY A 47 -17.49 60.19 0.11
CA GLY A 47 -18.67 59.70 -0.60
C GLY A 47 -18.31 58.60 -1.58
N ARG A 48 -17.38 58.87 -2.51
CA ARG A 48 -16.91 57.85 -3.45
C ARG A 48 -16.20 56.71 -2.73
N ALA A 49 -15.41 56.99 -1.70
CA ALA A 49 -14.77 55.93 -0.91
C ALA A 49 -15.78 54.93 -0.33
N ALA A 50 -16.85 55.43 0.31
CA ALA A 50 -17.91 54.59 0.86
C ALA A 50 -18.61 53.75 -0.22
N ASP A 51 -18.88 54.34 -1.40
CA ASP A 51 -19.52 53.64 -2.51
C ASP A 51 -18.67 52.48 -3.04
N TYR A 52 -17.36 52.69 -3.20
CA TYR A 52 -16.47 51.64 -3.70
C TYR A 52 -16.20 50.54 -2.66
N PHE A 53 -16.12 50.87 -1.37
CA PHE A 53 -16.07 49.84 -0.33
C PHE A 53 -17.38 49.03 -0.24
N ALA A 54 -18.54 49.65 -0.44
CA ALA A 54 -19.81 48.93 -0.52
C ALA A 54 -19.82 47.97 -1.74
N ARG A 55 -19.36 48.42 -2.91
CA ARG A 55 -19.21 47.54 -4.09
C ARG A 55 -18.22 46.40 -3.87
N TYR A 56 -17.15 46.62 -3.11
CA TYR A 56 -16.24 45.54 -2.71
C TYR A 56 -16.98 44.46 -1.91
N LEU A 57 -17.79 44.85 -0.94
CA LEU A 57 -18.61 43.91 -0.15
C LEU A 57 -19.68 43.19 -0.98
N GLU A 58 -20.20 43.83 -2.02
CA GLU A 58 -21.11 43.19 -2.98
C GLU A 58 -20.37 42.17 -3.87
N ALA A 59 -19.15 42.51 -4.29
CA ALA A 59 -18.32 41.64 -5.12
C ALA A 59 -17.73 40.45 -4.35
N ASP A 60 -17.45 40.62 -3.06
CA ASP A 60 -16.95 39.56 -2.16
C ASP A 60 -17.71 39.57 -0.81
N PRO A 61 -18.93 39.00 -0.76
CA PRO A 61 -19.76 39.00 0.46
C PRO A 61 -19.14 38.25 1.65
N ASN A 62 -18.23 37.33 1.36
CA ASN A 62 -17.56 36.47 2.34
C ASN A 62 -16.11 36.90 2.59
N ALA A 63 -15.74 38.12 2.19
CA ALA A 63 -14.42 38.67 2.47
C ALA A 63 -14.11 38.58 3.97
N VAL A 64 -12.89 38.15 4.31
CA VAL A 64 -12.46 37.95 5.71
C VAL A 64 -12.56 39.25 6.51
N ASP A 65 -12.41 40.40 5.85
CA ASP A 65 -12.50 41.74 6.43
C ASP A 65 -13.89 42.39 6.27
N ALA A 66 -14.92 41.64 5.88
CA ALA A 66 -16.22 42.22 5.54
C ALA A 66 -16.85 43.06 6.67
N ASP A 67 -16.77 42.60 7.92
CA ASP A 67 -17.30 43.34 9.07
C ASP A 67 -16.53 44.64 9.34
N GLU A 68 -15.22 44.65 9.13
CA GLU A 68 -14.40 45.84 9.25
C GLU A 68 -14.73 46.85 8.16
N VAL A 69 -14.87 46.38 6.92
CA VAL A 69 -15.21 47.24 5.78
C VAL A 69 -16.63 47.79 5.91
N ARG A 70 -17.61 47.04 6.43
CA ARG A 70 -18.97 47.57 6.72
C ARG A 70 -18.91 48.75 7.68
N ARG A 71 -18.17 48.61 8.80
CA ARG A 71 -17.96 49.71 9.75
C ARG A 71 -17.25 50.91 9.10
N ARG A 72 -16.27 50.65 8.22
CA ARG A 72 -15.56 51.70 7.47
C ARG A 72 -16.49 52.46 6.54
N VAL A 73 -17.41 51.77 5.85
CA VAL A 73 -18.43 52.39 4.99
C VAL A 73 -19.33 53.35 5.78
N ASP A 74 -19.86 52.93 6.94
CA ASP A 74 -20.75 53.75 7.76
C ASP A 74 -20.06 55.02 8.28
N LEU A 75 -18.80 54.90 8.70
CA LEU A 75 -17.99 56.04 9.11
C LEU A 75 -17.75 57.02 7.95
N LEU A 76 -17.38 56.51 6.77
CA LEU A 76 -17.11 57.34 5.60
C LEU A 76 -18.37 58.08 5.13
N ARG A 77 -19.55 57.45 5.18
CA ARG A 77 -20.83 58.11 4.89
C ARG A 77 -21.12 59.24 5.87
N THR A 78 -20.87 59.04 7.15
CA THR A 78 -21.00 60.08 8.17
C THR A 78 -20.07 61.27 7.91
N ARG A 79 -18.81 61.00 7.56
CA ARG A 79 -17.84 62.05 7.19
C ARG A 79 -18.23 62.80 5.92
N ALA A 80 -18.75 62.10 4.91
CA ALA A 80 -19.25 62.71 3.68
C ALA A 80 -20.43 63.66 3.97
N ALA A 81 -21.37 63.26 4.82
CA ALA A 81 -22.50 64.09 5.25
C ALA A 81 -22.02 65.35 6.00
N GLY A 82 -21.04 65.20 6.91
CA GLY A 82 -20.43 66.34 7.63
C GLY A 82 -19.71 67.33 6.71
N GLN A 83 -19.00 66.85 5.68
CA GLN A 83 -18.38 67.71 4.66
C GLN A 83 -19.41 68.46 3.80
N GLY A 84 -20.56 67.84 3.50
CA GLY A 84 -21.67 68.50 2.82
C GLY A 84 -22.28 69.62 3.67
N ALA A 85 -22.59 69.33 4.93
CA ALA A 85 -23.14 70.31 5.87
C ALA A 85 -22.20 71.50 6.14
N ALA A 86 -20.88 71.28 6.19
CA ALA A 86 -19.88 72.35 6.35
C ALA A 86 -19.75 73.24 5.10
N ARG A 87 -20.00 72.70 3.90
CA ARG A 87 -20.02 73.47 2.64
C ARG A 87 -21.30 74.30 2.52
N ASP A 88 -22.44 73.75 2.91
CA ASP A 88 -23.74 74.44 2.85
C ASP A 88 -23.90 75.50 3.97
N GLY A 89 -23.32 75.27 5.15
CA GLY A 89 -23.31 76.22 6.26
C GLY A 89 -22.42 77.45 6.06
N GLY A 90 -21.51 77.43 5.09
CA GLY A 90 -20.62 78.56 4.74
C GLY A 90 -21.20 79.54 3.71
N ALA A 91 -22.36 79.25 3.12
CA ALA A 91 -22.94 79.99 2.01
C ALA A 91 -24.20 80.81 2.37
N GLY A 92 -24.39 81.14 3.66
CA GLY A 92 -25.60 81.78 4.17
C GLY A 92 -25.40 83.08 4.97
N VAL A 93 -24.61 84.04 4.47
CA VAL A 93 -24.70 85.44 4.93
C VAL A 93 -25.14 86.31 3.77
N VAL A 94 -26.45 86.53 3.67
CA VAL A 94 -27.02 87.56 2.80
C VAL A 94 -27.66 88.62 3.70
N VAL A 95 -27.12 89.83 3.59
CA VAL A 95 -27.62 91.03 4.26
C VAL A 95 -28.88 91.52 3.54
N GLY A 96 -29.98 91.66 4.29
CA GLY A 96 -30.85 92.84 4.19
C GLY A 96 -32.24 92.70 3.55
N VAL A 97 -33.25 92.86 4.43
CA VAL A 97 -34.29 93.92 4.43
C VAL A 97 -35.75 93.40 4.46
N ALA A 98 -36.37 93.65 5.63
CA ALA A 98 -37.76 93.95 5.99
C ALA A 98 -38.96 93.41 5.19
N GLY A 99 -39.93 92.83 5.92
CA GLY A 99 -41.35 92.89 5.56
C GLY A 99 -42.29 91.84 6.17
N GLY A 100 -42.94 92.16 7.30
CA GLY A 100 -44.40 92.00 7.48
C GLY A 100 -45.08 90.63 7.71
N THR A 101 -45.49 90.41 8.98
CA THR A 101 -46.88 90.10 9.45
C THR A 101 -47.64 88.80 9.10
N GLN A 102 -47.93 88.05 10.18
CA GLN A 102 -49.18 87.38 10.62
C GLN A 102 -49.74 86.04 10.08
N ALA A 103 -50.22 85.28 11.09
CA ALA A 103 -51.35 84.33 11.17
C ALA A 103 -51.11 82.90 10.63
N GLY A 104 -51.53 81.82 11.29
CA GLY A 104 -52.36 81.60 12.48
C GLY A 104 -53.10 80.24 12.36
N GLY A 105 -53.37 79.57 13.50
CA GLY A 105 -54.24 78.37 13.64
C GLY A 105 -53.46 77.05 13.62
N GLY A 106 -53.42 76.23 14.69
CA GLY A 106 -54.54 75.67 15.46
C GLY A 106 -54.99 74.38 14.77
N THR A 107 -55.11 73.19 15.38
CA THR A 107 -55.44 72.81 16.75
C THR A 107 -55.19 71.29 16.92
N ASP A 108 -54.71 70.91 18.10
CA ASP A 108 -54.82 69.60 18.80
C ASP A 108 -56.32 69.34 19.16
N PRO A 109 -56.77 68.35 19.97
CA PRO A 109 -56.12 67.21 20.63
C PRO A 109 -56.96 65.90 20.65
N GLY A 110 -56.38 64.84 21.23
CA GLY A 110 -57.10 63.62 21.58
C GLY A 110 -56.36 62.70 22.55
N ASP A 111 -55.95 63.23 23.70
CA ASP A 111 -55.75 62.48 24.96
C ASP A 111 -57.13 62.21 25.61
N PRO A 112 -57.32 61.47 26.75
CA PRO A 112 -56.38 60.94 27.77
C PRO A 112 -56.72 59.46 28.14
N ALA A 113 -56.25 58.75 29.17
CA ALA A 113 -55.92 59.04 30.57
C ALA A 113 -55.24 57.78 31.16
N ALA A 114 -54.12 57.89 31.91
CA ALA A 114 -54.03 58.03 33.38
C ALA A 114 -54.09 56.68 34.13
N ALA A 115 -53.38 56.38 35.23
CA ALA A 115 -52.40 57.10 36.05
C ALA A 115 -51.68 56.05 36.95
N GLY A 116 -50.53 56.41 37.51
CA GLY A 116 -49.86 55.66 38.58
C GLY A 116 -48.59 56.36 39.04
N GLU A 117 -48.65 57.03 40.18
CA GLU A 117 -47.72 58.02 40.76
C GLU A 117 -46.39 57.45 41.30
N GLY A 118 -45.39 58.34 41.46
CA GLY A 118 -44.30 58.15 42.43
C GLY A 118 -43.00 58.91 42.12
N ALA A 119 -42.78 60.03 42.80
CA ALA A 119 -41.55 60.84 42.87
C ALA A 119 -40.29 60.01 43.22
N GLY A 120 -39.04 60.38 42.96
CA GLY A 120 -38.37 61.64 42.64
C GLY A 120 -36.91 61.51 43.11
N GLU A 121 -36.06 62.44 42.70
CA GLU A 121 -34.62 62.62 43.00
C GLU A 121 -33.62 61.82 42.13
N GLY A 122 -32.77 62.60 41.45
CA GLY A 122 -31.84 62.14 40.44
C GLY A 122 -30.39 62.02 40.90
N ALA A 123 -29.59 61.47 39.99
CA ALA A 123 -28.15 61.66 39.82
C ALA A 123 -27.83 61.00 38.46
N ALA A 124 -27.67 61.74 37.37
CA ALA A 124 -26.39 62.30 36.94
C ALA A 124 -25.25 61.28 37.03
N GLY A 125 -24.82 60.70 35.90
CA GLY A 125 -23.56 59.97 35.87
C GLY A 125 -23.29 58.90 34.80
N GLN A 126 -24.06 58.76 33.71
CA GLN A 126 -23.77 57.72 32.69
C GLN A 126 -23.60 58.25 31.26
N ASP A 127 -24.20 59.38 30.88
CA ASP A 127 -24.12 59.89 29.51
C ASP A 127 -22.71 60.37 29.09
N GLY A 128 -21.86 60.75 30.05
CA GLY A 128 -20.51 61.25 29.78
C GLY A 128 -19.47 60.15 29.53
N GLN A 129 -19.68 58.93 30.03
CA GLN A 129 -18.72 57.83 29.87
C GLN A 129 -18.93 57.10 28.54
N ASP A 130 -20.18 56.98 28.08
CA ASP A 130 -20.50 56.40 26.77
C ASP A 130 -20.13 57.35 25.61
N ALA A 131 -20.36 58.66 25.77
CA ALA A 131 -19.92 59.65 24.78
C ALA A 131 -18.39 59.77 24.71
N ALA A 132 -17.68 59.65 25.85
CA ALA A 132 -16.22 59.64 25.88
C ALA A 132 -15.64 58.32 25.33
N ALA A 133 -16.30 57.18 25.53
CA ALA A 133 -15.90 55.90 24.95
C ALA A 133 -16.14 55.84 23.43
N ILE A 134 -17.24 56.42 22.94
CA ILE A 134 -17.54 56.57 21.51
C ILE A 134 -16.56 57.56 20.87
N ALA A 135 -16.32 58.72 21.48
CA ALA A 135 -15.36 59.71 20.99
C ALA A 135 -13.91 59.21 21.06
N ALA A 136 -13.55 58.39 22.06
CA ALA A 136 -12.25 57.72 22.11
C ALA A 136 -12.15 56.59 21.07
N SER A 137 -13.24 55.88 20.77
CA SER A 137 -13.29 54.91 19.66
C SER A 137 -13.20 55.61 18.31
N GLU A 138 -13.88 56.75 18.13
CA GLU A 138 -13.79 57.58 16.93
C GLU A 138 -12.41 58.22 16.80
N ALA A 139 -11.79 58.68 17.90
CA ALA A 139 -10.44 59.23 17.88
C ALA A 139 -9.38 58.16 17.64
N ALA A 140 -9.50 56.97 18.26
CA ALA A 140 -8.61 55.83 18.01
C ALA A 140 -8.77 55.28 16.59
N LEU A 141 -9.99 55.25 16.05
CA LEU A 141 -10.26 54.89 14.67
C LEU A 141 -9.78 55.98 13.72
N THR A 142 -9.90 57.28 14.07
CA THR A 142 -9.36 58.39 13.27
C THR A 142 -7.83 58.40 13.23
N VAL A 143 -7.16 57.98 14.31
CA VAL A 143 -5.71 57.74 14.34
C VAL A 143 -5.34 56.51 13.48
N ALA A 144 -6.12 55.42 13.52
CA ALA A 144 -5.94 54.26 12.65
C ALA A 144 -6.17 54.57 11.15
N ILE A 145 -7.00 55.58 10.84
CA ILE A 145 -7.28 56.06 9.47
C ILE A 145 -6.21 57.07 8.98
N GLY A 146 -5.45 57.69 9.88
CA GLY A 146 -4.31 58.54 9.54
C GLY A 146 -3.16 57.77 8.87
N GLU A 147 -2.99 56.49 9.21
CA GLU A 147 -1.89 55.63 8.78
C GLU A 147 -2.27 54.64 7.66
N THR A 148 -3.18 55.00 6.74
CA THR A 148 -3.44 54.23 5.50
C THR A 148 -2.25 54.27 4.51
N THR A 149 -1.12 53.68 4.89
CA THR A 149 0.07 53.51 4.03
C THR A 149 -0.28 52.60 2.84
N ALA A 150 0.59 52.55 1.82
CA ALA A 150 0.45 51.62 0.70
C ALA A 150 0.29 50.14 1.15
N GLU A 151 0.57 49.83 2.42
CA GLU A 151 0.39 48.52 3.06
C GLU A 151 -1.08 48.08 3.20
N GLN A 152 -2.04 49.01 3.11
CA GLN A 152 -3.47 48.68 3.16
C GLN A 152 -4.07 48.28 1.80
N MET A 153 -3.30 48.33 0.71
CA MET A 153 -3.81 47.88 -0.60
C MET A 153 -3.95 46.35 -0.65
N LYS A 154 -5.11 45.89 -1.10
CA LYS A 154 -5.36 44.49 -1.38
C LYS A 154 -4.64 44.06 -2.66
N SER A 155 -4.31 42.78 -2.71
CA SER A 155 -3.64 42.14 -3.83
C SER A 155 -4.54 41.10 -4.44
N LEU A 156 -4.33 40.84 -5.73
CA LEU A 156 -5.00 39.74 -6.43
C LEU A 156 -3.98 38.60 -6.58
N VAL A 157 -4.42 37.36 -6.41
CA VAL A 157 -3.59 36.17 -6.65
C VAL A 157 -4.32 35.24 -7.61
N SER A 158 -4.04 35.32 -8.90
CA SER A 158 -4.62 34.43 -9.90
C SER A 158 -3.84 33.13 -9.96
N ILE A 159 -4.48 32.03 -9.59
CA ILE A 159 -3.91 30.69 -9.58
C ILE A 159 -4.53 29.89 -10.72
N ARG A 160 -3.70 29.41 -11.62
CA ARG A 160 -4.09 28.59 -12.77
C ARG A 160 -3.32 27.28 -12.70
N THR A 161 -3.97 26.18 -13.06
CA THR A 161 -3.37 24.86 -13.02
C THR A 161 -3.38 24.23 -14.40
N ASN A 162 -2.35 23.44 -14.68
CA ASN A 162 -2.30 22.56 -15.84
C ASN A 162 -1.98 21.15 -15.32
N PRO A 163 -2.93 20.18 -15.42
CA PRO A 163 -4.24 20.26 -16.05
C PRO A 163 -5.23 21.16 -15.29
N ALA A 164 -6.32 21.52 -15.95
CA ALA A 164 -7.45 22.19 -15.32
C ALA A 164 -8.21 21.24 -14.38
N GLY A 165 -9.01 21.79 -13.45
CA GLY A 165 -9.86 21.00 -12.56
C GLY A 165 -9.24 20.62 -11.21
N ALA A 166 -8.07 21.17 -10.88
CA ALA A 166 -7.47 21.00 -9.56
C ALA A 166 -8.18 21.88 -8.51
N GLN A 167 -8.26 21.39 -7.28
CA GLN A 167 -8.73 22.11 -6.11
C GLN A 167 -7.57 22.92 -5.53
N VAL A 168 -7.75 24.23 -5.35
CA VAL A 168 -6.75 25.15 -4.82
C VAL A 168 -7.17 25.60 -3.43
N THR A 169 -6.26 25.54 -2.46
CA THR A 169 -6.44 26.07 -1.11
C THR A 169 -5.32 27.04 -0.79
N ILE A 170 -5.66 28.26 -0.39
CA ILE A 170 -4.69 29.27 0.05
C ILE A 170 -4.74 29.36 1.57
N ARG A 171 -3.57 29.21 2.20
CA ARG A 171 -3.38 29.25 3.65
C ARG A 171 -2.46 30.40 4.05
N ARG A 172 -2.71 30.98 5.23
CA ARG A 172 -1.78 31.88 5.93
C ARG A 172 -1.51 31.29 7.31
N GLY A 173 -0.29 30.78 7.51
CA GLY A 173 -0.01 29.93 8.68
C GLY A 173 -0.87 28.65 8.65
N GLU A 174 -1.60 28.39 9.73
CA GLU A 174 -2.53 27.25 9.83
C GLU A 174 -3.96 27.57 9.37
N VAL A 175 -4.27 28.84 9.07
CA VAL A 175 -5.62 29.28 8.71
C VAL A 175 -5.85 29.18 7.21
N ASN A 176 -6.94 28.51 6.80
CA ASN A 176 -7.42 28.52 5.43
C ASN A 176 -8.07 29.88 5.13
N VAL A 177 -7.52 30.61 4.17
CA VAL A 177 -8.01 31.94 3.76
C VAL A 177 -9.13 31.77 2.73
N THR A 178 -8.93 30.89 1.75
CA THR A 178 -9.91 30.59 0.70
C THR A 178 -9.59 29.26 0.04
N SER A 179 -10.62 28.61 -0.53
CA SER A 179 -10.48 27.35 -1.28
C SER A 179 -11.51 27.31 -2.41
N GLY A 180 -11.12 26.76 -3.56
CA GLY A 180 -11.98 26.62 -4.72
C GLY A 180 -11.27 25.94 -5.90
N PRO A 181 -12.00 25.56 -6.96
CA PRO A 181 -11.41 24.98 -8.15
C PRO A 181 -10.58 26.01 -8.92
N ALA A 182 -9.51 25.56 -9.59
CA ALA A 182 -8.74 26.39 -10.51
C ALA A 182 -9.51 26.60 -11.84
N PRO A 183 -9.45 27.80 -12.46
CA PRO A 183 -8.69 28.97 -12.00
C PRO A 183 -9.35 29.69 -10.81
N LEU A 184 -8.54 30.05 -9.81
CA LEU A 184 -8.98 30.75 -8.59
C LEU A 184 -8.28 32.11 -8.50
N ALA A 185 -9.01 33.21 -8.27
CA ALA A 185 -8.44 34.56 -8.23
C ALA A 185 -8.97 35.37 -7.02
N PRO A 186 -8.57 35.04 -5.78
CA PRO A 186 -9.08 35.70 -4.60
C PRO A 186 -8.35 37.02 -4.32
N THR A 187 -9.06 37.90 -3.62
CA THR A 187 -8.49 39.14 -3.06
C THR A 187 -7.88 38.82 -1.71
N VAL A 188 -6.61 39.17 -1.51
CA VAL A 188 -5.88 38.86 -0.27
C VAL A 188 -5.07 40.06 0.21
N ASP A 189 -4.81 40.09 1.51
CA ASP A 189 -3.87 41.03 2.12
C ASP A 189 -2.41 40.73 1.72
N HIS A 190 -1.51 41.64 2.10
CA HIS A 190 -0.09 41.38 2.00
C HIS A 190 0.35 40.33 3.04
N GLY A 191 1.38 39.56 2.70
CA GLY A 191 1.95 38.55 3.59
C GLY A 191 2.43 37.29 2.86
N GLN A 192 2.89 36.33 3.63
CA GLN A 192 3.28 35.02 3.11
C GLN A 192 2.09 34.06 3.12
N TYR A 193 1.79 33.50 1.95
CA TYR A 193 0.73 32.53 1.75
C TYR A 193 1.32 31.21 1.26
N ARG A 194 0.70 30.11 1.67
CA ARG A 194 0.94 28.78 1.12
C ARG A 194 -0.24 28.38 0.24
N VAL A 195 0.03 28.11 -1.02
CA VAL A 195 -0.93 27.63 -2.00
C VAL A 195 -0.78 26.12 -2.11
N VAL A 196 -1.81 25.37 -1.75
CA VAL A 196 -1.89 23.91 -1.87
C VAL A 196 -2.83 23.58 -3.02
N VAL A 197 -2.37 22.82 -4.00
CA VAL A 197 -3.14 22.45 -5.20
C VAL A 197 -3.26 20.95 -5.27
N GLU A 198 -4.48 20.43 -5.24
CA GLU A 198 -4.80 19.00 -5.24
C GLU A 198 -5.57 18.63 -6.51
N HIS A 199 -5.30 17.47 -7.08
CA HIS A 199 -6.03 16.96 -8.25
C HIS A 199 -6.16 15.44 -8.14
N PRO A 200 -7.29 14.81 -8.55
CA PRO A 200 -7.49 13.37 -8.41
C PRO A 200 -6.38 12.50 -9.02
N ASP A 201 -5.94 12.86 -10.24
CA ASP A 201 -4.96 12.06 -11.00
C ASP A 201 -3.51 12.62 -10.98
N TYR A 202 -3.23 13.68 -10.21
CA TYR A 202 -1.93 14.36 -10.21
C TYR A 202 -1.46 14.64 -8.78
N ARG A 203 -0.15 14.73 -8.56
CA ARG A 203 0.39 14.98 -7.22
C ARG A 203 0.04 16.37 -6.70
N THR A 204 -0.26 16.45 -5.41
CA THR A 204 -0.47 17.72 -4.70
C THR A 204 0.78 18.59 -4.77
N VAL A 205 0.62 19.86 -5.17
CA VAL A 205 1.71 20.84 -5.22
C VAL A 205 1.50 21.89 -4.14
N GLU A 206 2.54 22.16 -3.35
CA GLU A 206 2.57 23.28 -2.42
C GLU A 206 3.54 24.36 -2.90
N ALA A 207 3.09 25.61 -2.92
CA ALA A 207 3.91 26.76 -3.29
C ALA A 207 3.77 27.89 -2.27
N SER A 208 4.88 28.50 -1.89
CA SER A 208 4.87 29.69 -1.04
C SER A 208 4.90 30.95 -1.90
N VAL A 209 3.94 31.85 -1.67
CA VAL A 209 3.81 33.12 -2.39
C VAL A 209 3.93 34.26 -1.38
N ASN A 210 4.93 35.12 -1.57
CA ASN A 210 5.05 36.35 -0.80
C ASN A 210 4.30 37.49 -1.52
N VAL A 211 3.14 37.83 -1.00
CA VAL A 211 2.23 38.82 -1.58
C VAL A 211 2.56 40.20 -1.01
N ARG A 212 2.95 41.12 -1.89
CA ARG A 212 3.17 42.54 -1.57
C ARG A 212 1.88 43.34 -1.80
N PRO A 213 1.64 44.42 -1.03
CA PRO A 213 0.43 45.23 -1.17
C PRO A 213 0.23 45.75 -2.59
N GLY A 214 -1.01 45.70 -3.10
CA GLY A 214 -1.39 46.29 -4.39
C GLY A 214 -0.80 45.61 -5.63
N HIS A 215 -0.33 44.35 -5.52
CA HIS A 215 0.26 43.61 -6.64
C HIS A 215 -0.66 42.49 -7.18
N MET A 216 -0.45 42.15 -8.46
CA MET A 216 -1.16 41.09 -9.15
C MET A 216 -0.20 39.91 -9.34
N TYR A 217 -0.43 38.82 -8.61
CA TYR A 217 0.35 37.60 -8.75
C TYR A 217 -0.36 36.58 -9.66
N VAL A 218 0.27 36.19 -10.75
CA VAL A 218 -0.20 35.06 -11.57
C VAL A 218 0.65 33.84 -11.25
N VAL A 219 0.08 32.89 -10.52
CA VAL A 219 0.71 31.63 -10.14
C VAL A 219 0.21 30.56 -11.10
N ILE A 220 1.10 30.09 -11.97
CA ILE A 220 0.83 28.97 -12.86
C ILE A 220 1.44 27.73 -12.23
N VAL A 221 0.60 26.76 -11.88
CA VAL A 221 1.01 25.48 -11.30
C VAL A 221 0.90 24.40 -12.35
N GLU A 222 2.05 24.00 -12.87
CA GLU A 222 2.18 22.83 -13.73
C GLU A 222 2.22 21.58 -12.83
N MET A 223 1.19 20.75 -12.90
CA MET A 223 1.13 19.50 -12.15
C MET A 223 1.63 18.37 -13.05
N SER A 224 2.44 17.48 -12.47
CA SER A 224 2.98 16.31 -13.16
C SER A 224 2.25 15.04 -12.72
N GLN A 225 1.90 14.19 -13.69
CA GLN A 225 1.51 12.79 -13.44
C GLN A 225 2.73 11.89 -13.13
N GLY A 226 3.95 12.46 -13.18
CA GLY A 226 5.19 11.70 -13.13
C GLY A 226 5.46 11.04 -11.77
N GLN A 227 5.90 9.78 -11.84
CA GLN A 227 6.66 9.16 -10.77
C GLN A 227 7.94 9.98 -10.60
N PHE A 228 8.03 10.72 -9.51
CA PHE A 228 9.29 11.30 -9.07
C PHE A 228 10.27 10.14 -8.93
N MET A 229 11.49 10.28 -9.44
CA MET A 229 12.50 9.23 -9.39
C MET A 229 13.59 9.59 -8.38
N GLY A 230 14.05 8.62 -7.61
CA GLY A 230 15.24 8.69 -6.76
C GLY A 230 16.31 7.72 -7.28
N ASN A 231 17.55 7.91 -6.83
CA ASN A 231 18.60 6.94 -7.14
C ASN A 231 18.73 5.95 -5.98
N LEU A 232 18.50 4.67 -6.23
CA LEU A 232 18.69 3.62 -5.25
C LEU A 232 20.03 2.94 -5.50
N ARG A 233 20.86 2.84 -4.46
CA ARG A 233 22.12 2.12 -4.48
C ARG A 233 22.10 0.98 -3.46
N VAL A 234 22.21 -0.25 -3.93
CA VAL A 234 22.22 -1.46 -3.10
C VAL A 234 23.62 -2.06 -3.11
N THR A 235 24.20 -2.20 -1.92
CA THR A 235 25.52 -2.80 -1.69
C THR A 235 25.39 -4.03 -0.79
N SER A 236 26.37 -4.93 -0.87
CA SER A 236 26.47 -6.08 0.03
C SER A 236 27.94 -6.35 0.37
N ASP A 237 28.16 -6.89 1.57
CA ASP A 237 29.44 -7.43 2.02
C ASP A 237 29.95 -8.57 1.10
N VAL A 238 29.04 -9.25 0.40
CA VAL A 238 29.36 -10.24 -0.63
C VAL A 238 29.18 -9.65 -2.04
N PRO A 239 30.25 -9.53 -2.84
CA PRO A 239 30.17 -8.92 -4.16
C PRO A 239 29.41 -9.83 -5.15
N GLY A 240 28.69 -9.20 -6.10
CA GLY A 240 28.00 -9.89 -7.18
C GLY A 240 26.72 -10.64 -6.74
N ALA A 241 26.18 -10.31 -5.57
CA ALA A 241 24.86 -10.78 -5.13
C ALA A 241 23.78 -10.21 -6.05
N ARG A 242 22.77 -11.02 -6.37
CA ARG A 242 21.65 -10.67 -7.24
C ARG A 242 20.69 -9.77 -6.47
N VAL A 243 20.19 -8.74 -7.13
CA VAL A 243 19.26 -7.76 -6.56
C VAL A 243 17.93 -7.88 -7.31
N PHE A 244 16.84 -7.90 -6.56
CA PHE A 244 15.46 -7.86 -7.06
C PHE A 244 14.75 -6.67 -6.42
N LEU A 245 13.82 -6.05 -7.15
CA LEU A 245 13.12 -4.83 -6.72
C LEU A 245 11.62 -4.97 -6.99
N ASP A 246 10.82 -4.76 -5.96
CA ASP A 246 9.34 -4.80 -5.88
C ASP A 246 8.67 -6.12 -6.25
N ASP A 247 9.12 -6.77 -7.31
CA ASP A 247 8.65 -8.07 -7.79
C ASP A 247 9.85 -9.02 -7.93
N HIS A 248 9.90 -10.03 -7.03
CA HIS A 248 10.94 -11.06 -7.06
C HIS A 248 10.82 -11.99 -8.27
N ASP A 249 9.58 -12.27 -8.73
CA ASP A 249 9.29 -13.18 -9.84
C ASP A 249 9.59 -12.55 -11.21
N ALA A 250 9.69 -11.21 -11.28
CA ALA A 250 10.07 -10.47 -12.49
C ALA A 250 11.54 -10.68 -12.92
N GLY A 251 12.37 -11.26 -12.04
CA GLY A 251 13.79 -11.54 -12.29
C GLY A 251 14.75 -10.50 -11.71
N GLU A 252 16.05 -10.78 -11.80
CA GLU A 252 17.08 -9.89 -11.21
C GLU A 252 17.16 -8.55 -11.96
N VAL A 253 17.13 -7.44 -11.21
CA VAL A 253 17.34 -6.08 -11.76
C VAL A 253 18.83 -5.77 -11.92
N GLY A 254 19.70 -6.52 -11.26
CA GLY A 254 21.14 -6.42 -11.40
C GLY A 254 21.91 -7.10 -10.26
N ARG A 255 23.17 -6.70 -10.05
CA ARG A 255 24.06 -7.31 -9.05
C ARG A 255 24.80 -6.28 -8.20
N THR A 256 25.08 -6.61 -6.95
CA THR A 256 25.78 -5.72 -6.01
C THR A 256 27.24 -5.45 -6.45
N PRO A 257 27.73 -4.20 -6.36
CA PRO A 257 26.95 -2.99 -6.07
C PRO A 257 26.04 -2.63 -7.26
N TRP A 258 24.74 -2.48 -7.00
CA TRP A 258 23.75 -2.11 -8.00
C TRP A 258 23.27 -0.68 -7.74
N SER A 259 23.13 0.13 -8.78
CA SER A 259 22.58 1.48 -8.65
C SER A 259 21.73 1.79 -9.87
N ASN A 260 20.50 2.26 -9.63
CA ASN A 260 19.62 2.70 -10.70
C ASN A 260 18.61 3.73 -10.21
N VAL A 261 18.02 4.45 -11.17
CA VAL A 261 16.94 5.39 -10.94
C VAL A 261 15.63 4.61 -10.83
N VAL A 262 14.92 4.75 -9.72
CA VAL A 262 13.66 4.06 -9.39
C VAL A 262 12.63 5.09 -8.92
N PRO A 263 11.32 4.78 -8.94
CA PRO A 263 10.31 5.66 -8.37
C PRO A 263 10.63 6.04 -6.91
N VAL A 264 10.15 7.19 -6.44
CA VAL A 264 10.25 7.54 -5.02
C VAL A 264 9.15 6.85 -4.23
N GLY A 265 9.46 6.49 -2.99
CA GLY A 265 8.58 5.77 -2.08
C GLY A 265 9.19 4.47 -1.60
N THR A 266 8.38 3.66 -0.92
CA THR A 266 8.81 2.38 -0.35
C THR A 266 8.94 1.32 -1.42
N HIS A 267 10.13 0.75 -1.53
CA HIS A 267 10.47 -0.37 -2.39
C HIS A 267 10.86 -1.58 -1.57
N ARG A 268 10.47 -2.78 -2.02
CA ARG A 268 10.94 -4.04 -1.43
C ARG A 268 12.16 -4.52 -2.21
N VAL A 269 13.26 -4.73 -1.51
CA VAL A 269 14.54 -5.16 -2.10
C VAL A 269 14.89 -6.54 -1.57
N TRP A 270 15.14 -7.48 -2.48
CA TRP A 270 15.74 -8.77 -2.14
C TRP A 270 17.17 -8.81 -2.63
N VAL A 271 18.07 -9.25 -1.78
CA VAL A 271 19.47 -9.51 -2.12
C VAL A 271 19.78 -10.97 -1.90
N GLU A 272 20.26 -11.63 -2.95
CA GLU A 272 20.49 -13.07 -2.94
C GLU A 272 21.85 -13.46 -3.52
N ARG A 273 22.55 -14.36 -2.84
CA ARG A 273 23.80 -14.93 -3.34
C ARG A 273 23.82 -16.43 -3.12
N PRO A 274 24.31 -17.22 -4.09
CA PRO A 274 24.54 -18.63 -3.84
C PRO A 274 25.42 -18.94 -2.64
N GLY A 275 24.88 -19.75 -1.72
CA GLY A 275 25.52 -20.06 -0.43
C GLY A 275 25.21 -19.11 0.71
N TYR A 276 24.27 -18.20 0.51
CA TYR A 276 23.83 -17.23 1.51
C TYR A 276 22.32 -17.27 1.65
N ASP A 277 21.84 -16.89 2.83
CA ASP A 277 20.41 -16.72 3.09
C ASP A 277 19.91 -15.50 2.33
N SER A 278 18.69 -15.59 1.76
CA SER A 278 18.06 -14.46 1.08
C SER A 278 17.72 -13.37 2.10
N HIS A 279 18.10 -12.14 1.82
CA HIS A 279 17.77 -11.01 2.67
C HIS A 279 16.75 -10.11 1.99
N GLU A 280 15.62 -9.87 2.67
CA GLU A 280 14.55 -8.97 2.23
C GLU A 280 14.52 -7.74 3.13
N LEU A 281 14.33 -6.55 2.54
CA LEU A 281 14.17 -5.31 3.30
C LEU A 281 13.34 -4.29 2.52
N GLU A 282 12.67 -3.39 3.24
CA GLU A 282 11.96 -2.24 2.68
C GLU A 282 12.86 -1.00 2.71
N VAL A 283 12.98 -0.31 1.58
CA VAL A 283 13.75 0.93 1.43
C VAL A 283 12.82 2.06 1.03
N ASP A 284 12.84 3.17 1.78
CA ASP A 284 12.14 4.39 1.36
C ASP A 284 13.07 5.26 0.50
N VAL A 285 12.78 5.34 -0.80
CA VAL A 285 13.57 6.07 -1.78
C VAL A 285 13.10 7.51 -1.86
N ALA A 286 13.97 8.45 -1.50
CA ALA A 286 13.69 9.88 -1.52
C ALA A 286 13.96 10.51 -2.90
N LEU A 287 13.33 11.65 -3.15
CA LEU A 287 13.51 12.42 -4.39
C LEU A 287 14.90 13.06 -4.44
N GLY A 288 15.60 12.89 -5.56
CA GLY A 288 16.79 13.68 -5.93
C GLY A 288 18.07 13.34 -5.17
N GLU A 289 17.99 12.59 -4.07
CA GLU A 289 19.13 12.05 -3.33
C GLU A 289 19.40 10.58 -3.72
N THR A 290 20.61 10.10 -3.43
CA THR A 290 20.93 8.68 -3.56
C THR A 290 20.63 7.99 -2.23
N THR A 291 19.57 7.19 -2.19
CA THR A 291 19.30 6.30 -1.06
C THR A 291 20.23 5.10 -1.17
N GLU A 292 21.20 4.99 -0.25
CA GLU A 292 22.11 3.85 -0.20
C GLU A 292 21.66 2.86 0.89
N THR A 293 21.67 1.58 0.56
CA THR A 293 21.40 0.48 1.49
C THR A 293 22.52 -0.54 1.39
N ALA A 294 23.02 -0.96 2.55
CA ALA A 294 24.02 -2.01 2.68
C ALA A 294 23.39 -3.25 3.32
N VAL A 295 23.59 -4.40 2.69
CA VAL A 295 23.04 -5.68 3.13
C VAL A 295 24.16 -6.63 3.53
N GLU A 296 24.11 -7.11 4.76
CA GLU A 296 24.98 -8.18 5.24
C GLU A 296 24.33 -9.54 4.95
N LEU A 297 25.01 -10.37 4.16
CA LEU A 297 24.53 -11.70 3.80
C LEU A 297 25.17 -12.75 4.71
N ASN A 298 24.33 -13.44 5.47
CA ASN A 298 24.75 -14.59 6.26
C ASN A 298 24.91 -15.82 5.37
N ARG A 299 26.01 -16.55 5.56
CA ARG A 299 26.19 -17.83 4.86
C ARG A 299 25.12 -18.80 5.31
N SER A 300 24.42 -19.36 4.34
CA SER A 300 23.46 -20.43 4.61
C SER A 300 24.21 -21.65 5.13
N THR A 301 23.72 -22.23 6.22
CA THR A 301 24.23 -23.50 6.74
C THR A 301 23.72 -24.69 5.94
N ASP A 302 22.78 -24.44 5.03
CA ASP A 302 22.03 -25.46 4.32
C ASP A 302 22.49 -25.54 2.85
N GLY A 303 22.36 -26.72 2.27
CA GLY A 303 22.37 -26.93 0.82
C GLY A 303 20.97 -27.23 0.30
N ARG A 304 20.85 -27.50 -1.00
CA ARG A 304 19.61 -28.02 -1.59
C ARG A 304 19.81 -29.41 -2.14
N VAL A 305 18.81 -30.26 -2.01
CA VAL A 305 18.80 -31.60 -2.63
C VAL A 305 17.65 -31.64 -3.62
N ARG A 306 17.94 -32.03 -4.86
CA ARG A 306 16.92 -32.26 -5.89
C ARG A 306 16.86 -33.74 -6.22
N VAL A 307 15.72 -34.37 -5.97
CA VAL A 307 15.53 -35.79 -6.21
C VAL A 307 14.60 -36.00 -7.40
N SER A 308 15.07 -36.78 -8.37
CA SER A 308 14.30 -37.19 -9.55
C SER A 308 14.30 -38.71 -9.67
N ALA A 309 13.19 -39.29 -10.10
CA ALA A 309 13.10 -40.72 -10.35
C ALA A 309 12.20 -41.05 -11.55
N ASN A 310 12.33 -42.28 -12.06
CA ASN A 310 11.49 -42.81 -13.14
C ASN A 310 10.01 -42.99 -12.75
N ILE A 311 9.69 -43.01 -11.45
CA ILE A 311 8.34 -43.10 -10.92
C ILE A 311 7.98 -41.76 -10.27
N ARG A 312 6.98 -41.06 -10.81
CA ARG A 312 6.40 -39.86 -10.19
C ARG A 312 5.55 -40.25 -8.98
N GLY A 313 5.52 -39.40 -7.96
CA GLY A 313 4.82 -39.69 -6.71
C GLY A 313 5.51 -40.73 -5.82
N ALA A 314 6.77 -41.09 -6.13
CA ALA A 314 7.56 -41.92 -5.23
C ALA A 314 7.95 -41.12 -3.98
N ARG A 315 7.77 -41.71 -2.81
CA ARG A 315 8.04 -41.06 -1.51
C ARG A 315 9.54 -40.92 -1.28
N ILE A 316 9.96 -39.76 -0.80
CA ILE A 316 11.35 -39.42 -0.51
C ILE A 316 11.53 -39.25 0.99
N PHE A 317 12.59 -39.86 1.51
CA PHE A 317 12.98 -39.76 2.90
C PHE A 317 14.42 -39.24 3.00
N ILE A 318 14.66 -38.29 3.89
CA ILE A 318 15.99 -37.80 4.25
C ILE A 318 16.19 -38.09 5.74
N ASP A 319 17.23 -38.88 6.05
CA ASP A 319 17.51 -39.39 7.40
C ASP A 319 16.33 -40.08 8.08
N GLY A 320 15.48 -40.73 7.28
CA GLY A 320 14.28 -41.43 7.73
C GLY A 320 13.02 -40.57 7.82
N ASN A 321 13.13 -39.24 7.71
CA ASN A 321 11.97 -38.34 7.70
C ASN A 321 11.42 -38.17 6.30
N HIS A 322 10.08 -38.25 6.15
CA HIS A 322 9.41 -38.02 4.88
C HIS A 322 9.44 -36.53 4.52
N VAL A 323 10.09 -36.18 3.40
CA VAL A 323 10.26 -34.78 2.97
C VAL A 323 9.36 -34.37 1.80
N GLY A 324 8.83 -35.35 1.06
CA GLY A 324 7.95 -35.12 -0.08
C GLY A 324 8.01 -36.25 -1.11
N ASP A 325 7.44 -36.01 -2.29
CA ASP A 325 7.29 -36.99 -3.36
C ASP A 325 8.01 -36.56 -4.64
N VAL A 326 8.51 -37.52 -5.43
CA VAL A 326 9.23 -37.25 -6.69
C VAL A 326 8.31 -36.58 -7.74
N PRO A 327 8.76 -35.50 -8.42
CA PRO A 327 10.03 -34.79 -8.22
C PRO A 327 9.96 -33.84 -7.02
N TRP A 328 11.06 -33.77 -6.27
CA TRP A 328 11.15 -32.92 -5.08
C TRP A 328 12.46 -32.15 -5.05
N GLU A 329 12.39 -30.93 -4.51
CA GLU A 329 13.52 -30.09 -4.21
C GLU A 329 13.26 -29.37 -2.88
N GLY A 330 14.27 -29.35 -2.01
CA GLY A 330 14.16 -28.66 -0.73
C GLY A 330 15.52 -28.34 -0.12
N ALA A 331 15.51 -27.44 0.86
CA ALA A 331 16.66 -27.14 1.69
C ALA A 331 16.94 -28.31 2.66
N VAL A 332 18.20 -28.66 2.80
CA VAL A 332 18.70 -29.70 3.69
C VAL A 332 19.97 -29.17 4.35
N ALA A 333 20.14 -29.40 5.65
CA ALA A 333 21.36 -29.00 6.35
C ALA A 333 22.61 -29.50 5.59
N ALA A 334 23.71 -28.77 5.66
CA ALA A 334 24.93 -29.23 5.00
C ALA A 334 25.60 -30.36 5.79
N GLY A 335 26.23 -31.28 5.05
CA GLY A 335 26.92 -32.44 5.58
C GLY A 335 26.33 -33.77 5.08
N PRO A 336 26.71 -34.89 5.71
CA PRO A 336 26.32 -36.22 5.24
C PRO A 336 24.85 -36.53 5.59
N HIS A 337 24.05 -36.83 4.56
CA HIS A 337 22.64 -37.20 4.68
C HIS A 337 22.35 -38.54 3.99
N ARG A 338 21.38 -39.29 4.52
CA ARG A 338 20.89 -40.53 3.90
C ARG A 338 19.59 -40.26 3.17
N VAL A 339 19.64 -40.33 1.85
CA VAL A 339 18.45 -40.21 0.98
C VAL A 339 17.90 -41.58 0.66
N GLU A 340 16.60 -41.77 0.86
CA GLU A 340 15.88 -42.94 0.39
C GLU A 340 14.71 -42.56 -0.52
N VAL A 341 14.47 -43.38 -1.54
CA VAL A 341 13.32 -43.24 -2.44
C VAL A 341 12.58 -44.56 -2.49
N ALA A 342 11.28 -44.51 -2.25
CA ALA A 342 10.41 -45.69 -2.20
C ALA A 342 9.11 -45.48 -2.96
N ALA A 343 8.69 -46.50 -3.70
CA ALA A 343 7.38 -46.56 -4.35
C ALA A 343 6.79 -47.95 -4.15
N ASP A 344 5.47 -48.04 -4.17
CA ASP A 344 4.77 -49.31 -3.95
C ASP A 344 5.07 -50.28 -5.10
N GLY A 345 5.34 -51.55 -4.77
CA GLY A 345 5.76 -52.57 -5.74
C GLY A 345 7.19 -52.40 -6.29
N MET A 346 7.97 -51.44 -5.80
CA MET A 346 9.33 -51.17 -6.26
C MET A 346 10.36 -51.42 -5.15
N LYS A 347 11.58 -51.79 -5.52
CA LYS A 347 12.72 -51.92 -4.61
C LYS A 347 13.14 -50.54 -4.11
N ARG A 348 13.18 -50.34 -2.80
CA ARG A 348 13.65 -49.09 -2.18
C ARG A 348 15.10 -48.82 -2.58
N TYR A 349 15.40 -47.59 -2.98
CA TYR A 349 16.76 -47.11 -3.17
C TYR A 349 17.20 -46.31 -1.94
N GLY A 350 18.46 -46.46 -1.54
CA GLY A 350 19.06 -45.68 -0.46
C GLY A 350 20.52 -45.36 -0.74
N ALA A 351 20.93 -44.10 -0.56
CA ALA A 351 22.31 -43.66 -0.73
C ALA A 351 22.68 -42.61 0.33
N ARG A 352 23.97 -42.54 0.65
CA ARG A 352 24.54 -41.42 1.41
C ARG A 352 24.99 -40.36 0.42
N ILE A 353 24.60 -39.12 0.67
CA ILE A 353 25.02 -37.94 -0.08
C ILE A 353 25.72 -36.99 0.88
N ASP A 354 26.66 -36.20 0.37
CA ASP A 354 27.24 -35.08 1.09
C ASP A 354 26.62 -33.80 0.54
N VAL A 355 25.86 -33.09 1.37
CA VAL A 355 25.17 -31.87 0.97
C VAL A 355 26.12 -30.70 1.22
N GLU A 356 26.64 -30.13 0.14
CA GLU A 356 27.48 -28.94 0.23
C GLU A 356 26.66 -27.68 0.53
N ARG A 357 27.16 -26.83 1.44
CA ARG A 357 26.52 -25.55 1.78
C ARG A 357 26.35 -24.72 0.52
N GLY A 358 25.15 -24.21 0.30
CA GLY A 358 24.91 -23.29 -0.81
C GLY A 358 24.87 -23.89 -2.20
N GLN A 359 25.01 -25.21 -2.33
CA GLN A 359 24.97 -25.89 -3.62
C GLN A 359 23.75 -26.80 -3.72
N MET A 360 23.38 -27.13 -4.95
CA MET A 360 22.32 -28.09 -5.23
C MET A 360 22.96 -29.44 -5.56
N THR A 361 22.59 -30.47 -4.79
CA THR A 361 23.00 -31.86 -4.97
C THR A 361 21.91 -32.61 -5.74
N PRO A 362 22.10 -32.92 -7.05
CA PRO A 362 21.10 -33.60 -7.84
C PRO A 362 21.22 -35.11 -7.64
N VAL A 363 20.13 -35.76 -7.22
CA VAL A 363 20.04 -37.20 -7.07
C VAL A 363 19.06 -37.75 -8.11
N ARG A 364 19.55 -38.60 -9.01
CA ARG A 364 18.72 -39.27 -10.01
C ARG A 364 18.61 -40.75 -9.67
N VAL A 365 17.39 -41.22 -9.48
CA VAL A 365 17.09 -42.58 -9.04
C VAL A 365 16.34 -43.33 -10.13
N ARG A 366 16.70 -44.59 -10.35
CA ARG A 366 15.96 -45.52 -11.20
C ARG A 366 15.51 -46.70 -10.36
N LEU A 367 14.25 -46.64 -9.92
CA LEU A 367 13.60 -47.70 -9.17
C LEU A 367 13.35 -48.90 -10.10
N ARG A 368 13.58 -50.10 -9.56
CA ARG A 368 13.26 -51.39 -10.19
C ARG A 368 12.10 -52.08 -9.47
N PRO A 369 11.29 -52.88 -10.17
CA PRO A 369 10.23 -53.66 -9.53
C PRO A 369 10.77 -54.59 -8.44
N SER A 370 10.01 -54.74 -7.35
CA SER A 370 10.24 -55.79 -6.36
C SER A 370 9.76 -57.14 -6.89
N PRO A 371 10.42 -58.26 -6.53
CA PRO A 371 9.95 -59.58 -6.92
C PRO A 371 8.51 -59.82 -6.46
N ASP A 372 7.66 -60.33 -7.35
CA ASP A 372 6.35 -60.81 -6.96
C ASP A 372 6.50 -62.08 -6.11
N ARG A 373 5.80 -62.12 -4.98
CA ARG A 373 5.82 -63.25 -4.04
C ARG A 373 4.60 -64.16 -4.18
N GLY A 374 3.74 -63.93 -5.19
CA GLY A 374 2.55 -64.75 -5.44
C GLY A 374 2.86 -66.24 -5.60
N GLY A 375 3.91 -66.59 -6.36
CA GLY A 375 4.35 -67.98 -6.52
C GLY A 375 4.84 -68.64 -5.22
N ALA A 376 5.51 -67.87 -4.36
CA ALA A 376 5.98 -68.36 -3.06
C ALA A 376 4.81 -68.71 -2.12
N TRP A 377 3.77 -67.87 -2.10
CA TRP A 377 2.55 -68.14 -1.34
C TRP A 377 1.73 -69.30 -1.92
N ALA A 378 1.59 -69.38 -3.25
CA ALA A 378 0.85 -70.46 -3.90
C ALA A 378 1.46 -71.84 -3.58
N THR A 379 2.79 -71.96 -3.67
CA THR A 379 3.51 -73.20 -3.33
C THR A 379 3.45 -73.52 -1.83
N LEU A 380 3.50 -72.51 -0.95
CA LEU A 380 3.34 -72.70 0.49
C LEU A 380 1.97 -73.28 0.84
N VAL A 381 0.90 -72.68 0.30
CA VAL A 381 -0.48 -73.12 0.53
C VAL A 381 -0.71 -74.52 -0.02
N ALA A 382 -0.22 -74.81 -1.23
CA ALA A 382 -0.29 -76.15 -1.80
C ALA A 382 0.44 -77.18 -0.91
N GLY A 383 1.65 -76.85 -0.44
CA GLY A 383 2.40 -77.70 0.49
C GLY A 383 1.62 -77.96 1.79
N ALA A 384 1.03 -76.92 2.39
CA ALA A 384 0.22 -77.06 3.60
C ALA A 384 -1.02 -77.96 3.40
N LEU A 385 -1.67 -77.90 2.23
CA LEU A 385 -2.78 -78.79 1.89
C LEU A 385 -2.33 -80.25 1.80
N PHE A 386 -1.15 -80.53 1.23
CA PHE A 386 -0.59 -81.87 1.18
C PHE A 386 -0.22 -82.39 2.58
N VAL A 387 0.33 -81.55 3.46
CA VAL A 387 0.54 -81.93 4.88
C VAL A 387 -0.79 -82.30 5.53
N GLY A 388 -1.82 -81.47 5.38
CA GLY A 388 -3.15 -81.73 5.94
C GLY A 388 -3.75 -83.05 5.43
N GLY A 389 -3.77 -83.24 4.11
CA GLY A 389 -4.26 -84.47 3.49
C GLY A 389 -3.47 -85.72 3.91
N GLY A 390 -2.13 -85.60 4.02
CA GLY A 390 -1.26 -86.67 4.50
C GLY A 390 -1.54 -87.05 5.95
N VAL A 391 -1.70 -86.06 6.84
CA VAL A 391 -2.08 -86.30 8.25
C VAL A 391 -3.44 -86.98 8.33
N THR A 392 -4.44 -86.51 7.58
CA THR A 392 -5.77 -87.12 7.57
C THR A 392 -5.72 -88.58 7.09
N ALA A 393 -5.01 -88.86 6.00
CA ALA A 393 -4.84 -90.22 5.49
C ALA A 393 -4.11 -91.13 6.49
N ALA A 394 -3.07 -90.62 7.16
CA ALA A 394 -2.33 -91.35 8.18
C ALA A 394 -3.19 -91.65 9.43
N VAL A 395 -4.00 -90.70 9.88
CA VAL A 395 -4.92 -90.88 11.02
C VAL A 395 -5.98 -91.93 10.70
N ILE A 396 -6.65 -91.82 9.54
CA ILE A 396 -7.65 -92.82 9.11
C ILE A 396 -6.99 -94.20 8.94
N GLY A 397 -5.79 -94.24 8.35
CA GLY A 397 -5.03 -95.47 8.20
C GLY A 397 -4.65 -96.10 9.54
N ALA A 398 -4.30 -95.29 10.54
CA ALA A 398 -3.98 -95.74 11.90
C ALA A 398 -5.19 -96.31 12.63
N ASP A 399 -6.35 -95.66 12.47
CA ASP A 399 -7.62 -96.14 13.01
C ASP A 399 -7.97 -97.53 12.45
N ILE A 400 -7.97 -97.68 11.11
CA ILE A 400 -8.18 -98.97 10.42
C ILE A 400 -7.17 -100.03 10.88
N ARG A 401 -5.90 -99.67 11.03
CA ARG A 401 -4.87 -100.61 11.50
C ARG A 401 -5.18 -101.10 12.91
N SER A 402 -5.60 -100.21 13.80
CA SER A 402 -5.93 -100.56 15.20
C SER A 402 -7.14 -101.49 15.28
N GLU A 403 -8.16 -101.28 14.45
CA GLU A 403 -9.32 -102.18 14.34
C GLU A 403 -8.91 -103.57 13.85
N LEU A 404 -8.11 -103.63 12.78
CA LEU A 404 -7.63 -104.88 12.20
C LEU A 404 -6.75 -105.67 13.17
N GLU A 405 -5.90 -104.99 13.96
CA GLU A 405 -5.09 -105.61 15.01
C GLU A 405 -5.97 -106.23 16.11
N ALA A 406 -6.99 -105.49 16.57
CA ALA A 406 -7.93 -105.99 17.56
C ALA A 406 -8.71 -107.22 17.06
N GLU A 407 -9.18 -107.21 15.82
CA GLU A 407 -9.89 -108.35 15.20
C GLU A 407 -8.97 -109.55 14.94
N ARG A 408 -7.72 -109.31 14.56
CA ARG A 408 -6.70 -110.36 14.40
C ARG A 408 -6.43 -111.06 15.72
N ASP A 409 -6.24 -110.28 16.79
CA ASP A 409 -5.94 -110.80 18.12
C ASP A 409 -7.15 -111.54 18.73
N ALA A 410 -8.38 -111.16 18.32
CA ALA A 410 -9.61 -111.89 18.64
C ALA A 410 -9.85 -113.15 17.77
N GLY A 411 -9.00 -113.40 16.76
CA GLY A 411 -9.14 -114.53 15.83
C GLY A 411 -10.31 -114.42 14.85
N ALA A 412 -10.88 -113.21 14.68
CA ALA A 412 -12.05 -112.95 13.84
C ALA A 412 -11.71 -112.39 12.45
N LEU A 413 -10.44 -112.10 12.18
CA LEU A 413 -10.00 -111.46 10.95
C LEU A 413 -10.05 -112.39 9.74
N ALA A 414 -10.74 -111.97 8.67
CA ALA A 414 -10.73 -112.65 7.38
C ALA A 414 -9.44 -112.33 6.59
N ASN A 415 -8.88 -113.33 5.92
CA ASN A 415 -7.63 -113.19 5.15
C ASN A 415 -7.78 -112.29 3.91
N ASP A 416 -9.00 -112.07 3.43
CA ASP A 416 -9.34 -111.29 2.23
C ASP A 416 -10.06 -109.96 2.56
N ASP A 417 -9.95 -109.47 3.80
CA ASP A 417 -10.57 -108.21 4.21
C ASP A 417 -10.00 -107.01 3.41
N GLN A 418 -10.88 -106.32 2.69
CA GLN A 418 -10.56 -105.16 1.87
C GLN A 418 -9.94 -104.01 2.68
N ARG A 419 -10.25 -103.89 3.97
CA ARG A 419 -9.70 -102.84 4.86
C ARG A 419 -8.18 -102.93 4.98
N ILE A 420 -7.59 -104.13 4.89
CA ILE A 420 -6.13 -104.32 4.92
C ILE A 420 -5.48 -103.56 3.76
N THR A 421 -6.02 -103.73 2.55
CA THR A 421 -5.51 -103.06 1.34
C THR A 421 -5.78 -101.56 1.40
N THR A 422 -6.97 -101.15 1.85
CA THR A 422 -7.33 -99.73 2.00
C THR A 422 -6.41 -99.01 2.99
N GLY A 423 -6.12 -99.61 4.15
CA GLY A 423 -5.19 -99.06 5.13
C GLY A 423 -3.77 -98.90 4.57
N GLN A 424 -3.26 -99.90 3.84
CA GLN A 424 -1.96 -99.81 3.16
C GLN A 424 -1.93 -98.67 2.12
N ILE A 425 -2.97 -98.54 1.30
CA ILE A 425 -3.08 -97.45 0.32
C ILE A 425 -3.11 -96.09 1.03
N LEU A 426 -3.80 -95.95 2.16
CA LEU A 426 -3.87 -94.71 2.92
C LEU A 426 -2.50 -94.30 3.50
N PHE A 427 -1.72 -95.24 4.03
CA PHE A 427 -0.35 -94.94 4.47
C PHE A 427 0.57 -94.57 3.30
N ILE A 428 0.50 -95.28 2.17
CA ILE A 428 1.25 -94.93 0.96
C ILE A 428 0.86 -93.52 0.47
N ALA A 429 -0.44 -93.20 0.46
CA ALA A 429 -0.93 -91.88 0.10
C ALA A 429 -0.43 -90.79 1.06
N ALA A 430 -0.36 -91.09 2.36
CA ALA A 430 0.20 -90.17 3.36
C ALA A 430 1.69 -89.90 3.12
N ASP A 431 2.49 -90.94 2.88
CA ASP A 431 3.94 -90.79 2.61
C ASP A 431 4.19 -89.98 1.33
N ILE A 432 3.43 -90.24 0.27
CA ILE A 432 3.49 -89.46 -0.97
C ILE A 432 3.12 -88.00 -0.70
N ALA A 433 2.05 -87.75 0.07
CA ALA A 433 1.61 -86.40 0.40
C ALA A 433 2.68 -85.64 1.21
N PHE A 434 3.31 -86.27 2.20
CA PHE A 434 4.42 -85.66 2.93
C PHE A 434 5.65 -85.40 2.05
N GLY A 435 6.00 -86.34 1.16
CA GLY A 435 7.07 -86.14 0.20
C GLY A 435 6.83 -84.93 -0.72
N VAL A 436 5.62 -84.80 -1.26
CA VAL A 436 5.21 -83.64 -2.07
C VAL A 436 5.25 -82.34 -1.24
N ALA A 437 4.78 -82.39 0.00
CA ALA A 437 4.81 -81.22 0.90
C ALA A 437 6.23 -80.72 1.16
N VAL A 438 7.21 -81.61 1.37
CA VAL A 438 8.61 -81.23 1.57
C VAL A 438 9.17 -80.53 0.32
N VAL A 439 8.89 -81.05 -0.87
CA VAL A 439 9.34 -80.44 -2.14
C VAL A 439 8.71 -79.06 -2.33
N LEU A 440 7.40 -78.93 -2.12
CA LEU A 440 6.69 -77.66 -2.24
C LEU A 440 7.15 -76.64 -1.19
N GLY A 441 7.41 -77.09 0.04
CA GLY A 441 7.96 -76.25 1.11
C GLY A 441 9.37 -75.74 0.78
N GLY A 442 10.24 -76.61 0.25
CA GLY A 442 11.56 -76.22 -0.23
C GLY A 442 11.51 -75.22 -1.38
N LEU A 443 10.60 -75.42 -2.34
CA LEU A 443 10.39 -74.51 -3.46
C LEU A 443 9.83 -73.16 -3.01
N SER A 444 8.91 -73.16 -2.05
CA SER A 444 8.37 -71.93 -1.44
C SER A 444 9.48 -71.13 -0.75
N LEU A 445 10.31 -71.79 0.06
CA LEU A 445 11.45 -71.16 0.72
C LEU A 445 12.44 -70.59 -0.31
N TYR A 446 12.72 -71.33 -1.38
CA TYR A 446 13.55 -70.84 -2.48
C TYR A 446 12.97 -69.57 -3.09
N TYR A 447 11.68 -69.54 -3.45
CA TYR A 447 11.04 -68.35 -4.02
C TYR A 447 10.98 -67.15 -3.06
N PHE A 448 10.92 -67.36 -1.75
CA PHE A 448 11.00 -66.27 -0.77
C PHE A 448 12.41 -65.67 -0.64
N LEU A 449 13.44 -66.50 -0.82
CA LEU A 449 14.84 -66.08 -0.65
C LEU A 449 15.50 -65.63 -1.96
N SER A 450 15.03 -66.11 -3.11
CA SER A 450 15.59 -65.78 -4.41
C SER A 450 15.14 -64.40 -4.87
N ASP A 451 16.07 -63.46 -4.98
CA ASP A 451 15.87 -62.18 -5.67
C ASP A 451 16.70 -62.17 -6.97
N SER A 452 16.04 -62.44 -8.09
CA SER A 452 16.67 -62.49 -9.42
C SER A 452 16.64 -61.16 -10.16
N LEU A 453 16.00 -60.12 -9.58
CA LEU A 453 15.85 -58.83 -10.23
C LEU A 453 17.01 -57.91 -9.85
N PRO A 454 17.50 -57.07 -10.78
CA PRO A 454 18.53 -56.09 -10.47
C PRO A 454 18.03 -55.07 -9.44
N ASP A 455 18.93 -54.56 -8.62
CA ASP A 455 18.60 -53.56 -7.62
C ASP A 455 18.26 -52.20 -8.23
N SER A 456 17.52 -51.39 -7.48
CA SER A 456 17.32 -49.98 -7.79
C SER A 456 18.66 -49.26 -7.76
N THR A 457 18.91 -48.42 -8.76
CA THR A 457 20.19 -47.71 -8.92
C THR A 457 19.95 -46.22 -8.81
N GLY A 458 20.99 -45.46 -8.49
CA GLY A 458 20.92 -44.01 -8.51
C GLY A 458 22.30 -43.40 -8.61
N THR A 459 22.34 -42.21 -9.18
CA THR A 459 23.55 -41.42 -9.38
C THR A 459 23.38 -40.09 -8.68
N VAL A 460 24.31 -39.78 -7.79
CA VAL A 460 24.50 -38.43 -7.27
C VAL A 460 25.36 -37.71 -8.30
N LEU A 461 24.80 -36.67 -8.91
CA LEU A 461 25.52 -35.83 -9.85
C LEU A 461 26.40 -34.83 -9.08
N GLU A 462 27.42 -34.30 -9.74
CA GLU A 462 28.27 -33.27 -9.14
C GLU A 462 27.40 -32.12 -8.61
N PRO A 463 27.61 -31.70 -7.35
CA PRO A 463 27.00 -30.50 -6.82
C PRO A 463 27.26 -29.31 -7.73
N ARG A 464 26.24 -28.49 -7.97
CA ARG A 464 26.35 -27.29 -8.79
C ARG A 464 25.92 -26.07 -8.00
N ASP A 465 26.64 -24.97 -8.20
CA ASP A 465 26.14 -23.65 -7.83
C ASP A 465 24.78 -23.46 -8.50
N TRP A 466 23.77 -23.04 -7.74
CA TRP A 466 22.39 -22.91 -8.22
C TRP A 466 22.17 -21.69 -9.13
N ALA A 467 23.11 -21.42 -10.02
CA ALA A 467 22.95 -20.38 -11.03
C ALA A 467 21.94 -20.83 -12.08
N VAL A 468 20.84 -20.07 -12.21
CA VAL A 468 20.08 -20.03 -13.47
C VAL A 468 21.03 -19.42 -14.50
N ALA A 469 21.58 -20.23 -15.40
CA ALA A 469 22.43 -19.72 -16.46
C ALA A 469 21.55 -18.96 -17.46
N PRO A 470 21.76 -17.66 -17.69
CA PRO A 470 21.11 -16.97 -18.79
C PRO A 470 21.59 -17.58 -20.10
N PHE A 471 20.70 -17.79 -21.06
CA PHE A 471 21.04 -18.21 -22.40
C PHE A 471 20.57 -17.16 -23.38
N ILE A 472 21.41 -16.85 -24.37
CA ILE A 472 21.12 -15.89 -25.41
C ILE A 472 20.73 -16.69 -26.65
N THR A 473 19.51 -16.50 -27.14
CA THR A 473 19.11 -16.97 -28.46
C THR A 473 19.21 -15.81 -29.46
N PRO A 474 19.34 -16.07 -30.77
CA PRO A 474 19.34 -15.02 -31.79
C PRO A 474 18.11 -14.10 -31.75
N THR A 475 17.01 -14.52 -31.12
CA THR A 475 15.73 -13.82 -31.04
C THR A 475 15.41 -13.19 -29.68
N GLY A 476 16.30 -13.31 -28.68
CA GLY A 476 16.09 -12.69 -27.37
C GLY A 476 16.95 -13.27 -26.25
N ALA A 477 17.06 -12.50 -25.16
CA ALA A 477 17.60 -12.95 -23.88
C ALA A 477 16.46 -13.55 -23.03
N GLY A 478 16.70 -14.72 -22.43
CA GLY A 478 15.75 -15.37 -21.54
C GLY A 478 16.45 -16.17 -20.44
N ALA A 479 15.72 -16.47 -19.37
CA ALA A 479 16.11 -17.47 -18.39
C ALA A 479 15.53 -18.82 -18.81
N ALA A 480 16.37 -19.83 -19.02
CA ALA A 480 15.90 -21.21 -19.12
C ALA A 480 16.55 -21.99 -17.98
N GLY A 481 15.70 -22.68 -17.21
CA GLY A 481 16.16 -23.92 -16.64
C GLY A 481 16.54 -24.81 -17.82
N SER A 482 17.84 -25.07 -18.04
CA SER A 482 18.24 -26.05 -19.04
C SER A 482 17.89 -27.42 -18.48
N TRP A 483 16.73 -27.94 -18.87
CA TRP A 483 16.30 -29.30 -18.59
C TRP A 483 16.87 -30.21 -19.68
N SER A 484 18.07 -30.76 -19.46
CA SER A 484 18.51 -31.93 -20.21
C SER A 484 18.10 -33.18 -19.44
N PHE A 485 17.15 -33.93 -20.00
CA PHE A 485 16.58 -35.17 -19.44
C PHE A 485 17.65 -36.19 -19.07
#